data_AF-R7WLE8-F1
#
_entry.id   AF-R7WLE8-F1
#
_cell.length_a   1.000
_cell.length_b   1.000
_cell.length_c   1.000
_cell.angle_alpha   90.00
_cell.angle_beta   90.00
_cell.angle_gamma   90.00
#
_symmetry.space_group_name_H-M   'P 1'
#
loop_
_entity.id
_entity.type
_entity.pdbx_description
1 polymer ?
#
loop_
_entity_poly.entity_id
_entity_poly.type
_entity_poly.pdbx_seq_one_letter_code
_entity_poly.pdbx_strand_id
1 'polypeptide(L)'
;MLSGMTVHVPQYVDLLWPALQAAIALGGSASNDELDSAVIEREGLSSEVQAVLHGDGPSTEIEYRLAWARTYLKGMGLLTNSRRGVWSVTEQGREVTEDRIRPLHAEFSAENRKRNAARKSARAASRRAHEQSRGTNGSVAAGAPRLDTHESDVHDTDVHDTDVHDPDTSEPDAEIAEAENDVDWKDRLLDTVLRMSPDAFERLIQRLLREAGFSSATVTARGADGDVEGLGLYQVSLLSFPVFFQCRRFAGSVEARAVRDFRGAMSGRGDKGLLITTGTFTGDARAEAKRDGAPPVDLIDGDRLCELFKEHGLGVRTTTRVVEDVEIEPGFFTSLEPK
;
A
#
# COMPACT_ATOMS: atom_id res chain seq x y z
N MET A 1 -39.61 9.00 -23.20
CA MET A 1 -38.95 8.84 -21.88
C MET A 1 -38.02 7.67 -22.02
N LEU A 2 -36.70 7.89 -22.08
CA LEU A 2 -35.74 6.79 -22.00
C LEU A 2 -35.41 6.60 -20.52
N SER A 3 -35.72 5.41 -20.01
CA SER A 3 -35.40 5.05 -18.63
C SER A 3 -33.87 5.04 -18.47
N GLY A 4 -33.36 5.55 -17.35
CA GLY A 4 -31.94 5.52 -17.06
C GLY A 4 -31.47 4.07 -16.92
N MET A 5 -30.76 3.56 -17.93
CA MET A 5 -30.03 2.31 -17.81
C MET A 5 -28.84 2.56 -16.89
N THR A 6 -28.89 2.02 -15.67
CA THR A 6 -27.73 1.92 -14.79
C THR A 6 -26.70 1.01 -15.46
N VAL A 7 -25.55 1.57 -15.84
CA VAL A 7 -24.45 0.80 -16.43
C VAL A 7 -23.93 -0.19 -15.38
N HIS A 8 -24.11 -1.49 -15.63
CA HIS A 8 -23.71 -2.54 -14.69
C HIS A 8 -22.26 -2.99 -14.97
N VAL A 9 -21.35 -2.67 -14.05
CA VAL A 9 -19.99 -3.21 -14.04
C VAL A 9 -20.01 -4.61 -13.38
N PRO A 10 -19.34 -5.66 -13.93
CA PRO A 10 -19.24 -6.98 -13.30
C PRO A 10 -18.53 -6.93 -11.94
N GLN A 11 -18.90 -7.78 -10.96
CA GLN A 11 -18.24 -7.77 -9.65
C GLN A 11 -16.84 -8.40 -9.70
N TYR A 12 -15.97 -8.08 -8.75
CA TYR A 12 -14.61 -8.61 -8.74
C TYR A 12 -14.56 -10.15 -8.68
N VAL A 13 -15.54 -10.78 -8.02
CA VAL A 13 -15.69 -12.25 -7.96
C VAL A 13 -16.00 -12.86 -9.32
N ASP A 14 -16.75 -12.16 -10.18
CA ASP A 14 -17.10 -12.61 -11.52
C ASP A 14 -15.90 -12.50 -12.48
N LEU A 15 -14.96 -11.59 -12.17
CA LEU A 15 -13.74 -11.35 -12.94
C LEU A 15 -12.57 -12.29 -12.56
N LEU A 16 -12.69 -13.10 -11.51
CA LEU A 16 -11.64 -14.05 -11.08
C LEU A 16 -11.28 -15.04 -12.19
N TRP A 17 -12.28 -15.73 -12.75
CA TRP A 17 -12.02 -16.72 -13.80
C TRP A 17 -11.57 -16.08 -15.13
N PRO A 18 -12.22 -15.01 -15.64
CA PRO A 18 -11.71 -14.25 -16.79
C PRO A 18 -10.26 -13.78 -16.65
N ALA A 19 -9.87 -13.24 -15.49
CA ALA A 19 -8.51 -12.76 -15.26
C ALA A 19 -7.47 -13.90 -15.23
N LEU A 20 -7.78 -15.04 -14.62
CA LEU A 20 -6.89 -16.20 -14.67
C LEU A 20 -6.73 -16.72 -16.11
N GLN A 21 -7.83 -16.82 -16.84
CA GLN A 21 -7.85 -17.29 -18.23
C GLN A 21 -7.13 -16.32 -19.19
N ALA A 22 -7.24 -15.00 -18.98
CA ALA A 22 -6.49 -14.01 -19.72
C ALA A 22 -4.98 -14.14 -19.47
N ALA A 23 -4.55 -14.36 -18.22
CA ALA A 23 -3.15 -14.57 -17.89
C ALA A 23 -2.57 -15.84 -18.55
N ILE A 24 -3.37 -16.92 -18.63
CA ILE A 24 -3.01 -18.16 -19.34
C ILE A 24 -2.87 -17.89 -20.85
N ALA A 25 -3.86 -17.21 -21.45
CA ALA A 25 -3.89 -16.91 -22.88
C ALA A 25 -2.72 -16.02 -23.34
N LEU A 26 -2.26 -15.11 -22.47
CA LEU A 26 -1.07 -14.25 -22.69
C LEU A 26 0.27 -15.00 -22.49
N GLY A 27 0.28 -16.33 -22.51
CA GLY A 27 1.50 -17.14 -22.34
C GLY A 27 1.88 -17.41 -20.87
N GLY A 28 0.95 -17.22 -19.94
CA GLY A 28 1.16 -17.48 -18.51
C GLY A 28 1.86 -16.36 -17.75
N SER A 29 2.14 -15.21 -18.38
CA SER A 29 2.64 -14.02 -17.69
C SER A 29 2.22 -12.73 -18.41
N ALA A 30 1.71 -11.75 -17.66
CA ALA A 30 1.19 -10.49 -18.21
C ALA A 30 1.42 -9.31 -17.25
N SER A 31 1.65 -8.11 -17.79
CA SER A 31 1.56 -6.87 -17.01
C SER A 31 0.13 -6.53 -16.62
N ASN A 32 -0.04 -5.54 -15.73
CA ASN A 32 -1.36 -5.04 -15.36
C ASN A 32 -2.20 -4.67 -16.59
N ASP A 33 -1.66 -3.82 -17.47
CA ASP A 33 -2.37 -3.24 -18.61
C ASP A 33 -2.69 -4.29 -19.67
N GLU A 34 -1.76 -5.23 -19.93
CA GLU A 34 -1.98 -6.37 -20.84
C GLU A 34 -3.10 -7.28 -20.31
N LEU A 35 -3.09 -7.59 -19.01
CA LEU A 35 -4.09 -8.45 -18.41
C LEU A 35 -5.48 -7.80 -18.38
N ASP A 36 -5.55 -6.53 -17.98
CA ASP A 36 -6.81 -5.80 -17.86
C ASP A 36 -7.46 -5.61 -19.24
N SER A 37 -6.65 -5.27 -20.26
CA SER A 37 -7.10 -5.20 -21.65
C SER A 37 -7.61 -6.55 -22.16
N ALA A 38 -6.90 -7.65 -21.87
CA ALA A 38 -7.31 -8.99 -22.29
C ALA A 38 -8.59 -9.48 -21.61
N VAL A 39 -8.86 -9.11 -20.35
CA VAL A 39 -10.14 -9.39 -19.69
C VAL A 39 -11.27 -8.54 -20.29
N ILE A 40 -11.02 -7.25 -20.52
CA ILE A 40 -11.98 -6.33 -21.15
C ILE A 40 -12.40 -6.85 -22.54
N GLU A 41 -11.45 -7.31 -23.35
CA GLU A 41 -11.71 -7.89 -24.66
C GLU A 41 -12.46 -9.23 -24.56
N ARG A 42 -12.01 -10.13 -23.68
CA ARG A 42 -12.60 -11.47 -23.49
C ARG A 42 -14.07 -11.41 -23.06
N GLU A 43 -14.38 -10.55 -22.09
CA GLU A 43 -15.73 -10.37 -21.54
C GLU A 43 -16.59 -9.40 -22.35
N GLY A 44 -16.03 -8.80 -23.43
CA GLY A 44 -16.74 -7.88 -24.31
C GLY A 44 -17.23 -6.61 -23.62
N LEU A 45 -16.50 -6.10 -22.63
CA LEU A 45 -16.94 -4.98 -21.79
C LEU A 45 -17.03 -3.69 -22.61
N SER A 46 -18.22 -3.09 -22.66
CA SER A 46 -18.46 -1.90 -23.48
C SER A 46 -17.68 -0.67 -22.98
N SER A 47 -17.46 0.31 -23.86
CA SER A 47 -16.84 1.58 -23.48
C SER A 47 -17.62 2.35 -22.40
N GLU A 48 -18.93 2.12 -22.29
CA GLU A 48 -19.76 2.69 -21.20
C GLU A 48 -19.40 2.06 -19.85
N VAL A 49 -19.19 0.74 -19.79
CA VAL A 49 -18.74 0.01 -18.60
C VAL A 49 -17.31 0.42 -18.21
N GLN A 50 -16.43 0.56 -19.20
CA GLN A 50 -15.05 1.00 -18.98
C GLN A 50 -14.95 2.46 -18.48
N ALA A 51 -15.92 3.32 -18.82
CA ALA A 51 -15.90 4.73 -18.43
C ALA A 51 -16.47 5.03 -17.03
N VAL A 52 -16.97 4.02 -16.29
CA VAL A 52 -17.47 4.20 -14.92
C VAL A 52 -16.28 4.46 -13.99
N LEU A 53 -16.28 5.59 -13.27
CA LEU A 53 -15.24 5.93 -12.29
C LEU A 53 -15.47 5.24 -10.93
N HIS A 54 -14.37 4.90 -10.25
CA HIS A 54 -14.40 4.38 -8.89
C HIS A 54 -14.34 5.52 -7.86
N GLY A 55 -15.47 5.81 -7.22
CA GLY A 55 -15.60 6.89 -6.24
C GLY A 55 -15.19 8.25 -6.81
N ASP A 56 -14.51 9.07 -5.99
CA ASP A 56 -13.97 10.38 -6.40
C ASP A 56 -12.56 10.29 -7.03
N GLY A 57 -12.09 9.07 -7.35
CA GLY A 57 -10.73 8.80 -7.83
C GLY A 57 -10.57 8.94 -9.35
N PRO A 58 -9.31 8.93 -9.85
CA PRO A 58 -9.03 8.95 -11.29
C PRO A 58 -9.13 7.57 -11.97
N SER A 59 -9.28 6.49 -11.20
CA SER A 59 -9.35 5.10 -11.67
C SER A 59 -10.77 4.69 -12.04
N THR A 60 -10.90 3.75 -12.98
CA THR A 60 -12.21 3.18 -13.34
C THR A 60 -12.65 2.09 -12.36
N GLU A 61 -13.96 1.87 -12.26
CA GLU A 61 -14.55 0.81 -11.45
C GLU A 61 -14.11 -0.59 -11.92
N ILE A 62 -13.87 -0.75 -13.24
CA ILE A 62 -13.38 -2.02 -13.79
C ILE A 62 -11.90 -2.25 -13.47
N GLU A 63 -11.03 -1.23 -13.57
CA GLU A 63 -9.62 -1.30 -13.13
C GLU A 63 -9.52 -1.69 -11.65
N TYR A 64 -10.33 -1.07 -10.81
CA TYR A 64 -10.40 -1.35 -9.37
C TYR A 64 -10.78 -2.81 -9.11
N ARG A 65 -11.83 -3.32 -9.76
CA ARG A 65 -12.28 -4.72 -9.59
C ARG A 65 -11.30 -5.73 -10.17
N LEU A 66 -10.59 -5.39 -11.24
CA LEU A 66 -9.51 -6.23 -11.80
C LEU A 66 -8.26 -6.24 -10.89
N ALA A 67 -7.93 -5.13 -10.22
CA ALA A 67 -6.89 -5.12 -9.18
C ALA A 67 -7.24 -6.06 -8.01
N TRP A 68 -8.51 -6.11 -7.62
CA TRP A 68 -9.00 -7.08 -6.66
C TRP A 68 -8.96 -8.52 -7.17
N ALA A 69 -9.46 -8.79 -8.39
CA ALA A 69 -9.43 -10.14 -8.97
C ALA A 69 -8.01 -10.73 -8.97
N ARG A 70 -7.02 -9.95 -9.40
CA ARG A 70 -5.58 -10.31 -9.34
C ARG A 70 -5.10 -10.63 -7.91
N THR A 71 -5.51 -9.83 -6.93
CA THR A 71 -5.17 -10.04 -5.51
C THR A 71 -5.73 -11.36 -4.98
N TYR A 72 -7.03 -11.62 -5.14
CA TYR A 72 -7.65 -12.87 -4.68
C TYR A 72 -7.10 -14.10 -5.42
N LEU A 73 -6.86 -14.01 -6.74
CA LEU A 73 -6.22 -15.10 -7.50
C LEU A 73 -4.83 -15.46 -6.98
N LYS A 74 -4.06 -14.47 -6.52
CA LYS A 74 -2.77 -14.72 -5.88
C LYS A 74 -2.93 -15.40 -4.52
N GLY A 75 -3.87 -14.97 -3.70
CA GLY A 75 -4.14 -15.55 -2.38
C GLY A 75 -4.64 -16.99 -2.40
N MET A 76 -5.45 -17.31 -3.41
CA MET A 76 -5.85 -18.69 -3.73
C MET A 76 -4.70 -19.54 -4.31
N GLY A 77 -3.50 -18.96 -4.50
CA GLY A 77 -2.31 -19.63 -5.03
C GLY A 77 -2.30 -19.81 -6.55
N LEU A 78 -3.22 -19.18 -7.29
CA LEU A 78 -3.43 -19.38 -8.73
C LEU A 78 -2.57 -18.42 -9.58
N LEU A 79 -2.29 -17.23 -9.06
CA LEU A 79 -1.32 -16.28 -9.62
C LEU A 79 -0.17 -16.02 -8.65
N THR A 80 0.94 -15.49 -9.18
CA THR A 80 2.05 -14.92 -8.42
C THR A 80 2.56 -13.66 -9.10
N ASN A 81 3.44 -12.90 -8.43
CA ASN A 81 4.11 -11.75 -9.04
C ASN A 81 5.57 -12.11 -9.37
N SER A 82 5.90 -12.25 -10.65
CA SER A 82 7.29 -12.42 -11.09
C SER A 82 8.10 -11.12 -10.94
N ARG A 83 7.45 -9.96 -11.07
CA ARG A 83 7.99 -8.61 -10.80
C ARG A 83 6.84 -7.62 -10.52
N ARG A 84 7.15 -6.41 -10.03
CA ARG A 84 6.11 -5.39 -9.74
C ARG A 84 5.28 -5.10 -11.00
N GLY A 85 3.95 -5.16 -10.88
CA GLY A 85 3.02 -4.92 -11.97
C GLY A 85 2.99 -6.01 -13.05
N VAL A 86 3.59 -7.18 -12.81
CA VAL A 86 3.54 -8.34 -13.70
C VAL A 86 3.14 -9.58 -12.91
N TRP A 87 2.13 -10.26 -13.43
CA TRP A 87 1.51 -11.44 -12.85
C TRP A 87 1.89 -12.65 -13.69
N SER A 88 2.07 -13.79 -13.03
CA SER A 88 2.40 -15.05 -13.69
C SER A 88 1.55 -16.17 -13.11
N VAL A 89 1.10 -17.08 -13.96
CA VAL A 89 0.22 -18.19 -13.57
C VAL A 89 1.05 -19.27 -12.88
N THR A 90 0.59 -19.74 -11.72
CA THR A 90 1.21 -20.86 -11.01
C THR A 90 0.80 -22.19 -11.62
N GLU A 91 1.42 -23.30 -11.21
CA GLU A 91 0.97 -24.63 -11.68
C GLU A 91 -0.47 -24.93 -11.25
N GLN A 92 -0.81 -24.63 -9.99
CA GLN A 92 -2.19 -24.72 -9.50
C GLN A 92 -3.15 -23.83 -10.31
N GLY A 93 -2.72 -22.65 -10.76
CA GLY A 93 -3.49 -21.77 -11.63
C GLY A 93 -3.68 -22.28 -13.06
N ARG A 94 -2.84 -23.20 -13.54
CA ARG A 94 -3.01 -23.89 -14.84
C ARG A 94 -3.94 -25.10 -14.73
N GLU A 95 -3.91 -25.79 -13.60
CA GLU A 95 -4.69 -27.02 -13.35
C GLU A 95 -6.11 -26.76 -12.85
N VAL A 96 -6.39 -25.60 -12.24
CA VAL A 96 -7.69 -25.27 -11.64
C VAL A 96 -8.80 -25.11 -12.69
N THR A 97 -9.99 -25.61 -12.34
CA THR A 97 -11.21 -25.48 -13.14
C THR A 97 -12.14 -24.38 -12.62
N GLU A 98 -13.01 -23.86 -13.48
CA GLU A 98 -13.93 -22.75 -13.17
C GLU A 98 -14.79 -22.98 -11.91
N ASP A 99 -15.31 -24.21 -11.75
CA ASP A 99 -16.14 -24.62 -10.62
C ASP A 99 -15.40 -24.57 -9.27
N ARG A 100 -14.06 -24.57 -9.28
CA ARG A 100 -13.22 -24.46 -8.08
C ARG A 100 -12.93 -23.02 -7.68
N ILE A 101 -13.14 -22.03 -8.54
CA ILE A 101 -12.80 -20.62 -8.26
C ILE A 101 -13.62 -20.06 -7.09
N ARG A 102 -14.95 -20.21 -7.10
CA ARG A 102 -15.80 -19.73 -5.99
C ARG A 102 -15.55 -20.48 -4.66
N PRO A 103 -15.43 -21.83 -4.63
CA PRO A 103 -15.01 -22.55 -3.42
C PRO A 103 -13.66 -22.09 -2.87
N LEU A 104 -12.63 -21.93 -3.72
CA LEU A 104 -11.31 -21.45 -3.27
C LEU A 104 -11.39 -20.03 -2.70
N HIS A 105 -12.18 -19.13 -3.31
CA HIS A 105 -12.38 -17.77 -2.82
C HIS A 105 -13.07 -17.77 -1.46
N ALA A 106 -14.09 -18.59 -1.25
CA ALA A 106 -14.79 -18.71 0.03
C ALA A 106 -13.89 -19.32 1.14
N GLU A 107 -13.14 -20.38 0.82
CA GLU A 107 -12.16 -21.01 1.73
C GLU A 107 -11.10 -19.98 2.19
N PHE A 108 -10.54 -19.25 1.22
CA PHE A 108 -9.52 -18.23 1.42
C PHE A 108 -10.03 -17.01 2.21
N SER A 109 -11.21 -16.50 1.87
CA SER A 109 -11.83 -15.35 2.56
C SER A 109 -12.17 -15.70 4.02
N ALA A 110 -12.65 -16.92 4.27
CA ALA A 110 -12.87 -17.41 5.63
C ALA A 110 -11.58 -17.50 6.46
N GLU A 111 -10.44 -17.88 5.85
CA GLU A 111 -9.15 -17.91 6.53
C GLU A 111 -8.61 -16.49 6.81
N ASN A 112 -8.78 -15.56 5.87
CA ASN A 112 -8.46 -14.15 6.08
C ASN A 112 -9.23 -13.53 7.25
N ARG A 113 -10.53 -13.75 7.33
CA ARG A 113 -11.35 -13.26 8.46
C ARG A 113 -10.86 -13.77 9.82
N LYS A 114 -10.45 -15.04 9.92
CA LYS A 114 -9.82 -15.59 11.15
C LYS A 114 -8.48 -14.91 11.45
N ARG A 115 -7.60 -14.81 10.45
CA ARG A 115 -6.26 -14.21 10.54
C ARG A 115 -6.32 -12.74 10.99
N ASN A 116 -7.29 -12.00 10.48
CA ASN A 116 -7.50 -10.59 10.80
C ASN A 116 -8.14 -10.39 12.19
N ALA A 117 -9.12 -11.21 12.58
CA ALA A 117 -9.68 -11.21 13.94
C ALA A 117 -8.60 -11.49 15.01
N ALA A 118 -7.67 -12.42 14.74
CA ALA A 118 -6.52 -12.68 15.61
C ALA A 118 -5.55 -11.48 15.69
N ARG A 119 -5.20 -10.86 14.55
CA ARG A 119 -4.38 -9.64 14.48
C ARG A 119 -5.00 -8.46 15.25
N LYS A 120 -6.30 -8.24 15.10
CA LYS A 120 -7.07 -7.17 15.79
C LYS A 120 -7.05 -7.37 17.30
N SER A 121 -7.29 -8.60 17.76
CA SER A 121 -7.18 -9.00 19.16
C SER A 121 -5.77 -8.77 19.73
N ALA A 122 -4.72 -9.15 19.00
CA ALA A 122 -3.34 -8.95 19.41
C ALA A 122 -2.95 -7.46 19.49
N ARG A 123 -3.36 -6.62 18.52
CA ARG A 123 -3.16 -5.16 18.56
C ARG A 123 -3.88 -4.52 19.75
N ALA A 124 -5.11 -4.96 20.07
CA ALA A 124 -5.86 -4.48 21.24
C ALA A 124 -5.19 -4.87 22.57
N ALA A 125 -4.71 -6.11 22.69
CA ALA A 125 -3.96 -6.57 23.86
C ALA A 125 -2.66 -5.76 24.07
N SER A 126 -1.88 -5.53 23.01
CA SER A 126 -0.66 -4.72 23.08
C SER A 126 -0.92 -3.26 23.47
N ARG A 127 -2.02 -2.64 23.00
CA ARG A 127 -2.41 -1.29 23.43
C ARG A 127 -2.71 -1.24 24.93
N ARG A 128 -3.53 -2.19 25.43
CA ARG A 128 -3.87 -2.28 26.87
C ARG A 128 -2.63 -2.46 27.75
N ALA A 129 -1.67 -3.28 27.33
CA ALA A 129 -0.41 -3.48 28.05
C ALA A 129 0.46 -2.20 28.08
N HIS A 130 0.54 -1.47 26.96
CA HIS A 130 1.29 -0.20 26.90
C HIS A 130 0.65 0.90 27.75
N GLU A 131 -0.69 0.93 27.83
CA GLU A 131 -1.46 1.90 28.60
C GLU A 131 -1.34 1.65 30.11
N GLN A 132 -1.39 0.39 30.55
CA GLN A 132 -1.10 0.00 31.94
C GLN A 132 0.33 0.35 32.38
N SER A 133 1.31 0.23 31.48
CA SER A 133 2.72 0.59 31.73
C SER A 133 2.93 2.11 31.93
N ARG A 134 2.06 2.97 31.39
CA ARG A 134 2.13 4.43 31.61
C ARG A 134 1.49 4.85 32.94
N GLY A 135 0.56 4.06 33.49
CA GLY A 135 -0.15 4.37 34.73
C GLY A 135 0.71 4.26 36.00
N THR A 136 1.83 3.52 35.97
CA THR A 136 2.63 3.21 37.18
C THR A 136 3.65 4.30 37.57
N ASN A 137 3.83 5.35 36.78
CA ASN A 137 4.79 6.45 37.06
C ASN A 137 4.14 7.81 37.41
N GLY A 138 2.83 7.84 37.70
CA GLY A 138 2.09 9.06 38.05
C GLY A 138 1.44 8.99 39.43
N SER A 139 2.21 9.16 40.51
CA SER A 139 1.69 9.18 41.89
C SER A 139 2.05 10.48 42.63
N VAL A 140 1.13 11.44 42.63
CA VAL A 140 0.86 12.30 43.81
C VAL A 140 -0.56 12.89 43.74
N ALA A 141 -1.38 12.56 44.76
CA ALA A 141 -2.47 13.34 45.39
C ALA A 141 -3.59 14.00 44.52
N ALA A 142 -4.80 14.29 45.01
CA ALA A 142 -5.65 13.74 46.08
C ALA A 142 -7.00 14.51 46.02
N GLY A 143 -8.15 13.86 46.26
CA GLY A 143 -9.43 14.57 46.44
C GLY A 143 -10.67 13.85 45.91
N ALA A 144 -11.67 13.67 46.76
CA ALA A 144 -12.99 13.06 46.50
C ALA A 144 -14.07 13.86 47.26
N PRO A 145 -15.38 13.53 47.28
CA PRO A 145 -16.23 12.71 46.37
C PRO A 145 -17.58 13.44 45.99
N ARG A 146 -18.58 12.67 45.49
CA ARG A 146 -20.05 12.94 45.30
C ARG A 146 -20.49 13.07 43.82
N LEU A 147 -21.67 12.63 43.38
CA LEU A 147 -22.82 11.93 44.00
C LEU A 147 -23.51 11.01 42.95
N ASP A 148 -24.32 10.04 43.38
CA ASP A 148 -25.13 9.16 42.52
C ASP A 148 -26.26 9.88 41.76
N THR A 149 -26.72 9.33 40.62
CA THR A 149 -28.06 8.68 40.49
C THR A 149 -28.45 8.29 39.05
N HIS A 150 -29.32 7.28 38.96
CA HIS A 150 -30.31 6.95 37.90
C HIS A 150 -29.94 6.06 36.67
N GLU A 151 -30.34 4.78 36.80
CA GLU A 151 -31.17 4.04 35.82
C GLU A 151 -32.45 4.84 35.47
N SER A 152 -33.18 4.63 34.37
CA SER A 152 -33.27 3.52 33.39
C SER A 152 -33.35 4.10 31.93
N ASP A 153 -33.85 3.48 30.85
CA ASP A 153 -34.66 2.25 30.61
C ASP A 153 -34.49 1.69 29.17
N VAL A 154 -35.25 0.65 28.82
CA VAL A 154 -35.25 -0.10 27.55
C VAL A 154 -36.20 0.50 26.51
N HIS A 155 -35.84 0.43 25.22
CA HIS A 155 -36.87 0.25 24.18
C HIS A 155 -36.45 -0.75 23.10
N ASP A 156 -37.34 -1.70 22.88
CA ASP A 156 -37.26 -2.84 21.97
C ASP A 156 -38.40 -2.70 20.95
N THR A 157 -38.09 -2.80 19.66
CA THR A 157 -39.07 -2.98 18.58
C THR A 157 -38.46 -3.78 17.43
N ASP A 158 -38.57 -5.11 17.50
CA ASP A 158 -38.50 -6.00 16.34
C ASP A 158 -39.70 -5.78 15.41
N VAL A 159 -39.48 -5.64 14.09
CA VAL A 159 -40.42 -6.08 13.04
C VAL A 159 -39.62 -6.57 11.82
N HIS A 160 -39.98 -7.74 11.30
CA HIS A 160 -39.47 -8.33 10.06
C HIS A 160 -39.63 -7.44 8.81
N ASP A 161 -38.69 -7.56 7.86
CA ASP A 161 -39.01 -8.23 6.59
C ASP A 161 -37.78 -8.97 6.03
N THR A 162 -38.01 -9.95 5.16
CA THR A 162 -36.98 -10.82 4.59
C THR A 162 -36.40 -10.29 3.29
N ASP A 163 -35.09 -10.08 3.26
CA ASP A 163 -34.30 -10.21 2.03
C ASP A 163 -33.17 -11.21 2.26
N VAL A 164 -33.10 -12.23 1.40
CA VAL A 164 -31.98 -13.19 1.39
C VAL A 164 -30.81 -12.52 0.67
N HIS A 165 -30.17 -11.58 1.37
CA HIS A 165 -28.94 -10.96 0.90
C HIS A 165 -27.80 -11.98 1.04
N ASP A 166 -27.31 -12.47 -0.10
CA ASP A 166 -26.16 -13.39 -0.14
C ASP A 166 -24.91 -12.68 0.39
N PRO A 167 -24.41 -13.03 1.59
CA PRO A 167 -23.42 -12.23 2.31
C PRO A 167 -22.02 -12.28 1.69
N ASP A 168 -21.82 -13.05 0.62
CA ASP A 168 -20.55 -13.15 -0.13
C ASP A 168 -20.48 -12.19 -1.34
N THR A 169 -21.52 -11.35 -1.54
CA THR A 169 -21.64 -10.38 -2.65
C THR A 169 -21.37 -8.92 -2.28
N SER A 170 -21.09 -8.64 -1.00
CA SER A 170 -20.68 -7.29 -0.57
C SER A 170 -19.34 -6.88 -1.19
N GLU A 171 -19.10 -5.57 -1.26
CA GLU A 171 -17.83 -4.97 -1.70
C GLU A 171 -16.63 -5.73 -1.09
N PRO A 172 -15.53 -5.94 -1.87
CA PRO A 172 -14.44 -6.81 -1.47
C PRO A 172 -13.97 -6.47 -0.04
N ASP A 173 -13.98 -7.48 0.85
CA ASP A 173 -13.61 -7.36 2.26
C ASP A 173 -12.37 -6.45 2.36
N ALA A 174 -12.53 -5.22 2.87
CA ALA A 174 -11.44 -4.23 2.89
C ALA A 174 -10.21 -4.76 3.65
N GLU A 175 -10.44 -5.70 4.57
CA GLU A 175 -9.42 -6.41 5.32
C GLU A 175 -8.60 -7.44 4.49
N ILE A 176 -9.02 -7.79 3.26
CA ILE A 176 -8.27 -8.68 2.35
C ILE A 176 -7.20 -7.89 1.58
N ALA A 177 -7.44 -6.62 1.24
CA ALA A 177 -6.37 -5.71 0.79
C ALA A 177 -5.28 -5.56 1.88
N GLU A 178 -5.66 -5.58 3.16
CA GLU A 178 -4.71 -5.55 4.29
C GLU A 178 -3.99 -6.91 4.55
N ALA A 179 -4.50 -8.02 4.02
CA ALA A 179 -4.01 -9.36 4.35
C ALA A 179 -3.05 -9.96 3.28
N GLU A 180 -3.11 -9.44 2.05
CA GLU A 180 -2.60 -10.11 0.84
C GLU A 180 -1.62 -9.28 -0.01
N ASN A 181 -1.39 -8.04 0.40
CA ASN A 181 -0.02 -7.58 0.40
C ASN A 181 0.77 -8.61 1.21
N ASP A 182 1.56 -9.44 0.50
CA ASP A 182 2.78 -10.09 0.99
C ASP A 182 3.60 -8.99 1.64
N VAL A 183 3.33 -8.75 2.94
CA VAL A 183 3.25 -7.40 3.53
C VAL A 183 4.38 -6.58 2.97
N ASP A 184 4.08 -5.61 2.07
CA ASP A 184 5.08 -5.13 1.10
C ASP A 184 6.33 -4.86 1.92
N TRP A 185 7.49 -5.34 1.46
CA TRP A 185 8.70 -5.22 2.27
C TRP A 185 8.93 -3.75 2.65
N LYS A 186 8.36 -2.81 1.87
CA LYS A 186 8.01 -1.43 2.21
C LYS A 186 7.14 -1.27 3.46
N ASP A 187 5.88 -1.70 3.49
CA ASP A 187 5.00 -1.71 4.67
C ASP A 187 5.69 -2.27 5.93
N ARG A 188 6.39 -3.41 5.81
CA ARG A 188 7.14 -4.01 6.92
C ARG A 188 8.29 -3.11 7.40
N LEU A 189 8.96 -2.46 6.47
CA LEU A 189 10.04 -1.51 6.75
C LEU A 189 9.48 -0.23 7.37
N LEU A 190 8.37 0.32 6.86
CA LEU A 190 7.69 1.50 7.40
C LEU A 190 7.14 1.24 8.81
N ASP A 191 6.47 0.12 9.06
CA ASP A 191 6.01 -0.30 10.40
C ASP A 191 7.20 -0.49 11.37
N THR A 192 8.36 -0.94 10.87
CA THR A 192 9.60 -1.00 11.66
C THR A 192 10.16 0.39 11.97
N VAL A 193 10.19 1.29 10.98
CA VAL A 193 10.65 2.68 11.10
C VAL A 193 9.74 3.51 12.02
N LEU A 194 8.42 3.35 11.92
CA LEU A 194 7.42 4.01 12.76
C LEU A 194 7.54 3.60 14.24
N ARG A 195 7.96 2.35 14.53
CA ARG A 195 8.23 1.87 15.90
C ARG A 195 9.55 2.38 16.51
N MET A 196 10.42 3.03 15.73
CA MET A 196 11.68 3.56 16.26
C MET A 196 11.42 4.74 17.22
N SER A 197 12.30 4.90 18.21
CA SER A 197 12.33 6.12 19.02
C SER A 197 12.74 7.33 18.16
N PRO A 198 12.29 8.57 18.48
CA PRO A 198 12.63 9.77 17.71
C PRO A 198 14.13 9.94 17.44
N ASP A 199 14.98 9.77 18.46
CA ASP A 199 16.44 9.87 18.31
C ASP A 199 17.04 8.80 17.37
N ALA A 200 16.44 7.60 17.33
CA ALA A 200 16.91 6.53 16.45
C ALA A 200 16.47 6.78 15.01
N PHE A 201 15.25 7.31 14.81
CA PHE A 201 14.77 7.75 13.51
C PHE A 201 15.61 8.92 12.95
N GLU A 202 15.91 9.92 13.78
CA GLU A 202 16.79 11.04 13.43
C GLU A 202 18.15 10.54 12.89
N ARG A 203 18.80 9.62 13.61
CA ARG A 203 20.06 9.00 13.18
C ARG A 203 19.93 8.20 11.88
N LEU A 204 18.79 7.53 11.66
CA LEU A 204 18.50 6.79 10.42
C LEU A 204 18.37 7.75 9.22
N ILE A 205 17.60 8.83 9.35
CA ILE A 205 17.43 9.83 8.29
C ILE A 205 18.75 10.54 7.99
N GLN A 206 19.52 10.94 9.01
CA GLN A 206 20.87 11.48 8.79
C GLN A 206 21.81 10.48 8.09
N ARG A 207 21.70 9.18 8.38
CA ARG A 207 22.49 8.14 7.70
C ARG A 207 22.06 8.00 6.24
N LEU A 208 20.75 7.97 5.98
CA LEU A 208 20.21 7.93 4.63
C LEU A 208 20.67 9.11 3.78
N LEU A 209 20.53 10.35 4.27
CA LEU A 209 20.95 11.55 3.54
C LEU A 209 22.45 11.50 3.19
N ARG A 210 23.31 11.05 4.12
CA ARG A 210 24.75 10.88 3.85
C ARG A 210 25.04 9.86 2.76
N GLU A 211 24.42 8.68 2.80
CA GLU A 211 24.57 7.67 1.74
C GLU A 211 23.98 8.13 0.39
N ALA A 212 22.95 8.98 0.43
CA ALA A 212 22.35 9.60 -0.75
C ALA A 212 23.16 10.78 -1.34
N GLY A 213 24.35 11.10 -0.82
CA GLY A 213 25.25 12.12 -1.38
C GLY A 213 25.30 13.47 -0.64
N PHE A 214 24.74 13.56 0.58
CA PHE A 214 24.92 14.73 1.43
C PHE A 214 26.26 14.66 2.18
N SER A 215 27.15 15.63 1.95
CA SER A 215 28.42 15.74 2.68
C SER A 215 28.23 16.15 4.14
N SER A 216 27.10 16.79 4.46
CA SER A 216 26.63 17.04 5.82
C SER A 216 25.09 17.01 5.90
N ALA A 217 24.55 16.61 7.05
CA ALA A 217 23.11 16.58 7.34
C ALA A 217 22.89 16.95 8.82
N THR A 218 22.83 18.24 9.11
CA THR A 218 22.73 18.79 10.46
C THR A 218 21.27 18.99 10.83
N VAL A 219 20.82 18.36 11.91
CA VAL A 219 19.48 18.58 12.47
C VAL A 219 19.50 19.89 13.25
N THR A 220 18.59 20.79 12.90
CA THR A 220 18.50 22.16 13.44
C THR A 220 17.31 22.34 14.37
N ALA A 221 16.26 21.54 14.21
CA ALA A 221 15.10 21.51 15.10
C ALA A 221 14.51 20.10 15.20
N ARG A 222 13.80 19.86 16.30
CA ARG A 222 13.03 18.63 16.56
C ARG A 222 11.58 19.05 16.76
N GLY A 223 10.69 18.56 15.90
CA GLY A 223 9.26 18.83 15.99
C GLY A 223 8.59 18.03 17.11
N ALA A 224 7.32 18.34 17.36
CA ALA A 224 6.45 17.44 18.10
C ALA A 224 6.40 16.06 17.42
N ASP A 225 6.16 15.01 18.20
CA ASP A 225 6.01 13.62 17.74
C ASP A 225 7.21 13.00 16.98
N GLY A 226 8.35 13.69 16.91
CA GLY A 226 9.60 13.18 16.33
C GLY A 226 9.79 13.49 14.86
N ASP A 227 9.17 14.56 14.36
CA ASP A 227 9.54 15.18 13.08
C ASP A 227 10.98 15.75 13.17
N VAL A 228 11.77 15.55 12.11
CA VAL A 228 13.21 15.90 12.05
C VAL A 228 13.41 17.03 11.05
N GLU A 229 13.97 18.15 11.48
CA GLU A 229 14.24 19.31 10.61
C GLU A 229 15.73 19.64 10.58
N GLY A 230 16.25 20.02 9.42
CA GLY A 230 17.67 20.26 9.26
C GLY A 230 18.09 20.98 7.99
N LEU A 231 19.39 21.21 7.92
CA LEU A 231 20.11 21.73 6.77
C LEU A 231 21.23 20.76 6.41
N GLY A 232 21.29 20.38 5.13
CA GLY A 232 22.37 19.56 4.60
C GLY A 232 23.06 20.21 3.41
N LEU A 233 24.30 19.81 3.16
CA LEU A 233 25.03 20.15 1.93
C LEU A 233 24.97 18.94 0.99
N TYR A 234 24.16 19.04 -0.06
CA TYR A 234 24.07 18.02 -1.10
C TYR A 234 25.16 18.26 -2.14
N GLN A 235 25.99 17.26 -2.42
CA GLN A 235 27.11 17.37 -3.34
C GLN A 235 26.93 16.45 -4.55
N VAL A 236 26.97 17.03 -5.75
CA VAL A 236 26.87 16.30 -7.03
C VAL A 236 28.00 16.76 -7.94
N SER A 237 28.90 15.83 -8.29
CA SER A 237 30.11 16.14 -9.04
C SER A 237 30.92 17.25 -8.34
N LEU A 238 31.19 18.36 -9.03
CA LEU A 238 31.92 19.53 -8.52
C LEU A 238 31.04 20.57 -7.82
N LEU A 239 29.72 20.37 -7.74
CA LEU A 239 28.77 21.34 -7.20
C LEU A 239 28.27 20.92 -5.82
N SER A 240 28.04 21.91 -4.94
CA SER A 240 27.46 21.72 -3.61
C SER A 240 26.33 22.71 -3.40
N PHE A 241 25.22 22.24 -2.83
CA PHE A 241 24.02 23.04 -2.61
C PHE A 241 23.53 22.92 -1.16
N PRO A 242 23.19 24.03 -0.47
CA PRO A 242 22.41 23.96 0.75
C PRO A 242 20.99 23.49 0.42
N VAL A 243 20.56 22.42 1.10
CA VAL A 243 19.23 21.83 0.98
C VAL A 243 18.61 21.73 2.37
N PHE A 244 17.51 22.44 2.57
CA PHE A 244 16.69 22.30 3.78
C PHE A 244 15.93 20.99 3.70
N PHE A 245 15.85 20.26 4.81
CA PHE A 245 15.06 19.04 4.87
C PHE A 245 14.14 19.03 6.08
N GLN A 246 12.95 18.48 5.89
CA GLN A 246 12.01 18.11 6.95
C GLN A 246 11.59 16.66 6.70
N CYS A 247 11.67 15.81 7.72
CA CYS A 247 11.25 14.42 7.65
C CYS A 247 10.19 14.15 8.71
N ARG A 248 9.00 13.73 8.27
CA ARG A 248 7.84 13.53 9.13
C ARG A 248 7.60 12.05 9.41
N ARG A 249 7.54 11.67 10.69
CA ARG A 249 7.40 10.27 11.12
C ARG A 249 5.97 10.01 11.62
N PHE A 250 5.04 9.92 10.69
CA PHE A 250 3.63 9.67 10.99
C PHE A 250 3.00 8.73 9.95
N ALA A 251 1.82 8.21 10.27
CA ALA A 251 0.98 7.45 9.37
C ALA A 251 -0.16 8.34 8.85
N GLY A 252 -0.34 8.40 7.52
CA GLY A 252 -1.35 9.22 6.85
C GLY A 252 -0.78 10.05 5.70
N SER A 253 -1.60 10.96 5.19
CA SER A 253 -1.26 11.84 4.07
C SER A 253 -0.71 13.20 4.56
N VAL A 254 0.28 13.73 3.85
CA VAL A 254 0.77 15.10 4.03
C VAL A 254 -0.02 16.03 3.11
N GLU A 255 -0.62 17.07 3.70
CA GLU A 255 -1.42 18.07 2.97
C GLU A 255 -0.60 19.26 2.44
N ALA A 256 -1.15 19.95 1.43
CA ALA A 256 -0.56 21.14 0.81
C ALA A 256 -0.24 22.27 1.81
N ARG A 257 -0.92 22.32 2.95
CA ARG A 257 -0.55 23.23 4.05
C ARG A 257 0.86 22.97 4.56
N ALA A 258 1.25 21.72 4.80
CA ALA A 258 2.59 21.40 5.33
C ALA A 258 3.69 21.80 4.35
N VAL A 259 3.44 21.64 3.04
CA VAL A 259 4.36 22.10 1.98
C VAL A 259 4.52 23.62 1.98
N ARG A 260 3.42 24.38 2.16
CA ARG A 260 3.45 25.85 2.30
C ARG A 260 4.18 26.28 3.57
N ASP A 261 3.88 25.66 4.70
CA ASP A 261 4.47 25.98 6.01
C ASP A 261 6.00 25.72 5.98
N PHE A 262 6.44 24.58 5.42
CA PHE A 262 7.85 24.25 5.21
C PHE A 262 8.56 25.25 4.27
N ARG A 263 7.97 25.57 3.12
CA ARG A 263 8.54 26.56 2.19
C ARG A 263 8.61 27.97 2.81
N GLY A 264 7.64 28.32 3.65
CA GLY A 264 7.66 29.54 4.45
C GLY A 264 8.86 29.58 5.40
N ALA A 265 9.16 28.48 6.10
CA ALA A 265 10.30 28.36 7.00
C ALA A 265 11.68 28.43 6.30
N MET A 266 11.74 28.09 5.00
CA MET A 266 12.92 28.27 4.14
C MET A 266 13.12 29.70 3.61
N SER A 267 12.08 30.55 3.66
CA SER A 267 12.10 31.85 2.98
C SER A 267 13.25 32.75 3.45
N GLY A 268 14.04 33.26 2.50
CA GLY A 268 15.24 34.05 2.77
C GLY A 268 16.43 33.27 3.36
N ARG A 269 16.34 31.94 3.46
CA ARG A 269 17.39 31.05 3.99
C ARG A 269 17.96 30.10 2.94
N GLY A 270 17.20 29.76 1.90
CA GLY A 270 17.70 29.13 0.67
C GLY A 270 16.61 28.55 -0.22
N ASP A 271 17.04 28.07 -1.39
CA ASP A 271 16.15 27.90 -2.55
C ASP A 271 15.84 26.43 -2.89
N LYS A 272 16.21 25.48 -2.02
CA LYS A 272 16.00 24.04 -2.20
C LYS A 272 15.49 23.38 -0.93
N GLY A 273 14.34 22.73 -1.03
CA GLY A 273 13.70 21.99 0.05
C GLY A 273 13.53 20.52 -0.29
N LEU A 274 13.66 19.65 0.71
CA LEU A 274 13.41 18.21 0.61
C LEU A 274 12.46 17.78 1.73
N LEU A 275 11.22 17.45 1.38
CA LEU A 275 10.21 17.03 2.33
C LEU A 275 10.01 15.51 2.24
N ILE A 276 10.30 14.82 3.34
CA ILE A 276 10.30 13.36 3.46
C ILE A 276 9.16 12.95 4.41
N THR A 277 8.45 11.86 4.12
CA THR A 277 7.44 11.30 5.02
C THR A 277 7.47 9.77 5.03
N THR A 278 7.10 9.16 6.15
CA THR A 278 6.79 7.72 6.22
C THR A 278 5.40 7.37 5.67
N GLY A 279 4.56 8.39 5.40
CA GLY A 279 3.24 8.26 4.79
C GLY A 279 3.23 8.63 3.30
N THR A 280 2.17 9.32 2.86
CA THR A 280 1.98 9.74 1.45
C THR A 280 1.85 11.26 1.33
N PHE A 281 1.75 11.78 0.10
CA PHE A 281 1.39 13.18 -0.20
C PHE A 281 0.09 13.22 -1.00
N THR A 282 -0.84 14.12 -0.63
CA THR A 282 -2.06 14.36 -1.42
C THR A 282 -1.75 15.00 -2.77
N GLY A 283 -2.70 14.93 -3.71
CA GLY A 283 -2.57 15.55 -5.04
C GLY A 283 -2.24 17.05 -4.92
N ASP A 284 -2.95 17.75 -4.05
CA ASP A 284 -2.72 19.17 -3.75
C ASP A 284 -1.34 19.43 -3.17
N ALA A 285 -0.81 18.55 -2.31
CA ALA A 285 0.55 18.68 -1.78
C ALA A 285 1.61 18.55 -2.88
N ARG A 286 1.42 17.63 -3.82
CA ARG A 286 2.29 17.44 -4.99
C ARG A 286 2.19 18.61 -5.98
N ALA A 287 1.00 19.18 -6.15
CA ALA A 287 0.77 20.38 -6.97
C ALA A 287 1.40 21.63 -6.33
N GLU A 288 1.17 21.85 -5.04
CA GLU A 288 1.79 22.95 -4.29
C GLU A 288 3.31 22.87 -4.35
N ALA A 289 3.93 21.71 -4.11
CA ALA A 289 5.38 21.55 -4.13
C ALA A 289 6.03 22.07 -5.43
N LYS A 290 5.33 21.92 -6.56
CA LYS A 290 5.73 22.34 -7.92
C LYS A 290 5.19 23.72 -8.35
N ARG A 291 4.52 24.46 -7.46
CA ARG A 291 3.87 25.75 -7.75
C ARG A 291 4.84 26.77 -8.37
N ASP A 292 4.47 27.31 -9.52
CA ASP A 292 5.27 28.29 -10.26
C ASP A 292 5.65 29.52 -9.42
N GLY A 293 6.87 30.01 -9.64
CA GLY A 293 7.42 31.19 -8.96
C GLY A 293 7.78 30.98 -7.48
N ALA A 294 7.63 29.77 -6.93
CA ALA A 294 7.99 29.45 -5.56
C ALA A 294 9.24 28.53 -5.50
N PRO A 295 10.11 28.64 -4.47
CA PRO A 295 11.27 27.77 -4.32
C PRO A 295 10.89 26.27 -4.36
N PRO A 296 11.55 25.44 -5.19
CA PRO A 296 11.16 24.04 -5.37
C PRO A 296 11.31 23.23 -4.07
N VAL A 297 10.32 22.36 -3.83
CA VAL A 297 10.33 21.37 -2.75
C VAL A 297 10.23 19.99 -3.37
N ASP A 298 11.29 19.20 -3.27
CA ASP A 298 11.28 17.79 -3.67
C ASP A 298 10.57 16.96 -2.59
N LEU A 299 9.79 15.95 -3.03
CA LEU A 299 8.94 15.12 -2.16
C LEU A 299 9.40 13.66 -2.18
N ILE A 300 9.59 13.06 -1.00
CA ILE A 300 9.86 11.63 -0.82
C ILE A 300 8.79 11.04 0.10
N ASP A 301 7.86 10.26 -0.49
CA ASP A 301 6.87 9.48 0.26
C ASP A 301 7.47 8.17 0.80
N GLY A 302 6.73 7.47 1.66
CA GLY A 302 7.16 6.22 2.29
C GLY A 302 7.57 5.16 1.26
N ASP A 303 6.93 5.18 0.09
CA ASP A 303 7.17 4.26 -0.99
C ASP A 303 8.52 4.48 -1.68
N ARG A 304 8.91 5.74 -1.97
CA ARG A 304 10.25 6.08 -2.45
C ARG A 304 11.29 5.99 -1.34
N LEU A 305 10.94 6.31 -0.09
CA LEU A 305 11.81 6.17 1.08
C LEU A 305 12.28 4.72 1.27
N CYS A 306 11.39 3.74 1.08
CA CYS A 306 11.75 2.33 1.13
C CYS A 306 12.68 1.91 -0.01
N GLU A 307 12.43 2.35 -1.24
CA GLU A 307 13.36 2.09 -2.35
C GLU A 307 14.73 2.73 -2.09
N LEU A 308 14.80 3.92 -1.50
CA LEU A 308 16.07 4.54 -1.10
C LEU A 308 16.80 3.74 0.00
N PHE A 309 16.10 3.23 1.00
CA PHE A 309 16.72 2.33 2.00
C PHE A 309 17.27 1.06 1.35
N LYS A 310 16.58 0.49 0.36
CA LYS A 310 17.04 -0.66 -0.43
C LYS A 310 18.22 -0.33 -1.35
N GLU A 311 18.18 0.82 -2.03
CA GLU A 311 19.21 1.37 -2.92
C GLU A 311 20.54 1.56 -2.19
N HIS A 312 20.50 2.07 -0.95
CA HIS A 312 21.67 2.28 -0.08
C HIS A 312 21.95 1.12 0.90
N GLY A 313 21.24 -0.02 0.82
CA GLY A 313 21.46 -1.19 1.69
C GLY A 313 21.21 -0.94 3.19
N LEU A 314 20.40 0.05 3.54
CA LEU A 314 20.15 0.51 4.91
C LEU A 314 19.02 -0.28 5.58
N GLY A 315 19.38 -1.28 6.38
CA GLY A 315 18.42 -2.12 7.11
C GLY A 315 17.68 -3.15 6.25
N VAL A 316 17.94 -3.17 4.94
CA VAL A 316 17.39 -4.13 3.98
C VAL A 316 18.52 -4.93 3.34
N ARG A 317 18.36 -6.24 3.19
CA ARG A 317 19.30 -7.10 2.46
C ARG A 317 18.64 -7.67 1.21
N THR A 318 19.01 -7.13 0.05
CA THR A 318 18.63 -7.67 -1.25
C THR A 318 19.49 -8.88 -1.59
N THR A 319 18.91 -9.94 -2.15
CA THR A 319 19.66 -11.10 -2.65
C THR A 319 19.01 -11.54 -3.95
N THR A 320 19.74 -11.39 -5.07
CA THR A 320 19.29 -11.84 -6.38
C THR A 320 19.22 -13.37 -6.38
N ARG A 321 18.03 -13.92 -6.66
CA ARG A 321 17.86 -15.33 -6.98
C ARG A 321 17.87 -15.44 -8.50
N VAL A 322 18.92 -16.02 -9.06
CA VAL A 322 18.92 -16.43 -10.46
C VAL A 322 18.10 -17.71 -10.53
N VAL A 323 17.04 -17.71 -11.35
CA VAL A 323 16.33 -18.92 -11.74
C VAL A 323 16.99 -19.38 -13.03
N GLU A 324 17.49 -20.61 -13.04
CA GLU A 324 18.00 -21.24 -14.25
C GLU A 324 16.80 -21.76 -15.04
N ASP A 325 16.65 -21.29 -16.27
CA ASP A 325 15.63 -21.77 -17.21
C ASP A 325 16.31 -22.73 -18.18
N VAL A 326 15.77 -23.96 -18.28
CA VAL A 326 16.42 -25.08 -18.99
C VAL A 326 15.47 -25.62 -20.03
N GLU A 327 15.65 -25.17 -21.27
CA GLU A 327 14.95 -25.71 -22.44
C GLU A 327 15.74 -26.88 -23.04
N ILE A 328 15.04 -27.97 -23.38
CA ILE A 328 15.63 -29.15 -24.02
C ILE A 328 15.42 -29.03 -25.52
N GLU A 329 16.49 -28.90 -26.31
CA GLU A 329 16.42 -28.92 -27.78
C GLU A 329 16.37 -30.37 -28.32
N PRO A 330 15.22 -30.92 -28.74
CA PRO A 330 15.13 -32.34 -29.09
C PRO A 330 15.85 -32.65 -30.42
N GLY A 331 15.86 -31.67 -31.33
CA GLY A 331 16.49 -31.77 -32.64
C GLY A 331 18.00 -32.03 -32.60
N PHE A 332 18.69 -31.57 -31.53
CA PHE A 332 20.09 -31.89 -31.30
C PHE A 332 20.28 -33.40 -31.13
N PHE A 333 19.49 -34.05 -30.26
CA PHE A 333 19.56 -35.49 -30.01
C PHE A 333 19.16 -36.29 -31.25
N THR A 334 18.08 -35.90 -31.94
CA THR A 334 17.65 -36.54 -33.20
C THR A 334 18.71 -36.44 -34.30
N SER A 335 19.57 -35.42 -34.30
CA SER A 335 20.66 -35.29 -35.29
C SER A 335 21.80 -36.29 -35.11
N LEU A 336 21.87 -36.96 -33.95
CA LEU A 336 22.91 -37.93 -33.58
C LEU A 336 22.50 -39.39 -33.84
N GLU A 337 21.22 -39.64 -34.16
CA GLU A 337 20.74 -40.96 -34.59
C GLU A 337 21.43 -41.38 -35.92
N PRO A 338 21.92 -42.63 -36.04
CA PRO A 338 22.50 -43.11 -37.29
C PRO A 338 21.45 -43.19 -38.42
N LYS A 339 21.84 -42.78 -39.63
CA LYS A 339 20.99 -42.78 -40.83
C LYS A 339 20.84 -44.15 -41.49
#